data_AF-A0A957BG58-F1
#
_entry.id   AF-A0A957BG58-F1
#
_cell.length_a   1.000
_cell.length_b   1.000
_cell.length_c   1.000
_cell.angle_alpha   90.00
_cell.angle_beta   90.00
_cell.angle_gamma   90.00
#
_symmetry.space_group_name_H-M   'P 1'
#
loop_
_entity.id
_entity.type
_entity.pdbx_description
1 polymer ?
#
loop_
_entity_poly.entity_id
_entity_poly.type
_entity_poly.pdbx_seq_one_letter_code
_entity_poly.pdbx_strand_id
1 'polypeptide(L)'
;MANQIVLAESQATDSRVPGKLLLLVRRIWFVLVAFLFITFLISVPGTYQMLRLACVETDPECGSWVNISTGVVDLLAKYHISLDGFAIINVTAFVIVSLFCWVSGLIILRTRSYTWHGLLASYLLISLAAGGSSFVFVMGQEFTQLPDIWKELAGLAVLPMYLSFSLFFQTFPNGRIYPRWAHLGTLLILANYWVWMTPTSSNLEFWTPLLVYLWLALVYGFHIFLQGYRYRYYYSSKQRQQTKWLIFGYAIALTITITLAIFINPPYGELLEGVTTAFGFYFPIAAGMTIAILRYNLWDID
;
A
#
# COMPACT_ATOMS: atom_id res chain seq x y z
N MET A 1 -44.48 -4.62 4.32
CA MET A 1 -43.49 -5.36 3.50
C MET A 1 -43.20 -4.67 2.18
N ALA A 2 -44.20 -4.23 1.39
CA ALA A 2 -43.96 -3.55 0.11
C ALA A 2 -43.07 -2.29 0.20
N ASN A 3 -43.24 -1.44 1.23
CA ASN A 3 -42.41 -0.23 1.40
C ASN A 3 -40.93 -0.50 1.74
N GLN A 4 -40.58 -1.68 2.27
CA GLN A 4 -39.17 -2.02 2.54
C GLN A 4 -38.45 -2.54 1.29
N ILE A 5 -39.18 -3.17 0.37
CA ILE A 5 -38.64 -3.66 -0.90
C ILE A 5 -38.33 -2.47 -1.82
N VAL A 6 -39.22 -1.48 -1.88
CA VAL A 6 -39.00 -0.24 -2.66
C VAL A 6 -37.81 0.58 -2.13
N LEU A 7 -37.59 0.62 -0.81
CA LEU A 7 -36.43 1.28 -0.22
C LEU A 7 -35.11 0.51 -0.47
N ALA A 8 -35.15 -0.82 -0.57
CA ALA A 8 -33.99 -1.64 -0.90
C ALA A 8 -33.60 -1.51 -2.39
N GLU A 9 -34.57 -1.53 -3.31
CA GLU A 9 -34.33 -1.27 -4.74
C GLU A 9 -33.86 0.17 -5.01
N SER A 10 -34.37 1.14 -4.25
CA SER A 10 -33.89 2.53 -4.30
C SER A 10 -32.45 2.68 -3.82
N GLN A 11 -32.03 1.94 -2.78
CA GLN A 11 -30.63 1.97 -2.31
C GLN A 11 -29.66 1.20 -3.24
N ALA A 12 -30.14 0.17 -3.93
CA ALA A 12 -29.34 -0.59 -4.90
C ALA A 12 -29.10 0.19 -6.21
N THR A 13 -30.03 1.06 -6.60
CA THR A 13 -29.91 1.91 -7.79
C THR A 13 -29.02 3.15 -7.57
N ASP A 14 -28.93 3.66 -6.34
CA ASP A 14 -28.20 4.90 -6.00
C ASP A 14 -26.66 4.75 -6.00
N SER A 15 -26.14 3.52 -6.10
CA SER A 15 -24.69 3.24 -6.06
C SER A 15 -24.06 2.91 -7.43
N ARG A 16 -24.88 2.83 -8.50
CA ARG A 16 -24.41 2.48 -9.85
C ARG A 16 -24.06 3.74 -10.64
N VAL A 17 -22.83 3.82 -11.12
CA VAL A 17 -22.36 4.95 -11.94
C VAL A 17 -23.14 4.97 -13.28
N PRO A 18 -23.72 6.12 -13.70
CA PRO A 18 -24.44 6.24 -14.98
C PRO A 18 -23.56 5.82 -16.18
N GLY A 19 -24.13 5.11 -17.17
CA GLY A 19 -23.36 4.46 -18.24
C GLY A 19 -22.44 5.38 -19.08
N LYS A 20 -22.85 6.63 -19.36
CA LYS A 20 -22.01 7.61 -20.07
C LYS A 20 -20.87 8.14 -19.20
N LEU A 21 -21.14 8.38 -17.92
CA LEU A 21 -20.13 8.77 -16.93
C LEU A 21 -19.14 7.64 -16.70
N LEU A 22 -19.60 6.38 -16.68
CA LEU A 22 -18.76 5.19 -16.56
C LEU A 22 -17.76 5.06 -17.71
N LEU A 23 -18.14 5.39 -18.95
CA LEU A 23 -17.24 5.37 -20.11
C LEU A 23 -16.15 6.46 -20.01
N LEU A 24 -16.51 7.67 -19.58
CA LEU A 24 -15.54 8.76 -19.38
C LEU A 24 -14.56 8.42 -18.25
N VAL A 25 -15.10 7.96 -17.12
CA VAL A 25 -14.32 7.50 -15.97
C VAL A 25 -13.34 6.42 -16.41
N ARG A 26 -13.78 5.41 -17.17
CA ARG A 26 -12.89 4.36 -17.70
C ARG A 26 -11.76 4.91 -18.57
N ARG A 27 -12.03 5.88 -19.46
CA ARG A 27 -10.97 6.49 -20.30
C ARG A 27 -9.91 7.21 -19.47
N ILE A 28 -10.35 8.01 -18.49
CA ILE A 28 -9.43 8.70 -17.56
C ILE A 28 -8.62 7.67 -16.76
N TRP A 29 -9.28 6.60 -16.27
CA TRP A 29 -8.62 5.49 -15.60
C TRP A 29 -7.55 4.84 -16.47
N PHE A 30 -7.81 4.59 -17.75
CA PHE A 30 -6.82 4.00 -18.65
C PHE A 30 -5.58 4.88 -18.82
N VAL A 31 -5.76 6.20 -18.94
CA VAL A 31 -4.63 7.14 -19.04
C VAL A 31 -3.81 7.13 -17.76
N LEU A 32 -4.46 7.19 -16.59
CA LEU A 32 -3.79 7.12 -15.30
C LEU A 32 -3.03 5.80 -15.11
N VAL A 33 -3.67 4.68 -15.45
CA VAL A 33 -3.08 3.34 -15.39
C VAL A 33 -1.86 3.24 -16.30
N ALA A 34 -1.96 3.75 -17.54
CA ALA A 34 -0.85 3.75 -18.48
C ALA A 34 0.32 4.62 -17.98
N PHE A 35 0.02 5.82 -17.46
CA PHE A 35 1.01 6.70 -16.85
C PHE A 35 1.74 6.01 -15.69
N LEU A 36 1.00 5.46 -14.73
CA LEU A 36 1.56 4.75 -13.59
C LEU A 36 2.38 3.51 -14.00
N PHE A 37 1.94 2.80 -15.04
CA PHE A 37 2.66 1.63 -15.55
C PHE A 37 3.98 2.02 -16.25
N ILE A 38 3.98 3.09 -17.06
CA ILE A 38 5.20 3.61 -17.68
C ILE A 38 6.18 4.08 -16.61
N THR A 39 5.70 4.84 -15.62
CA THR A 39 6.51 5.30 -14.49
C THR A 39 7.13 4.11 -13.75
N PHE A 40 6.35 3.07 -13.44
CA PHE A 40 6.85 1.84 -12.85
C PHE A 40 7.99 1.21 -13.67
N LEU A 41 7.81 1.03 -14.98
CA LEU A 41 8.84 0.41 -15.83
C LEU A 41 10.14 1.19 -15.86
N ILE A 42 10.06 2.53 -15.88
CA ILE A 42 11.23 3.42 -15.89
C ILE A 42 11.91 3.46 -14.51
N SER A 43 11.13 3.35 -13.43
CA SER A 43 11.64 3.30 -12.06
C SER A 43 12.44 2.03 -11.75
N VAL A 44 12.16 0.88 -12.40
CA VAL A 44 12.85 -0.39 -12.07
C VAL A 44 14.39 -0.28 -12.25
N PRO A 45 14.93 0.19 -13.39
CA PRO A 45 16.37 0.44 -13.52
C PRO A 45 16.90 1.48 -12.53
N GLY A 46 16.14 2.53 -12.23
CA GLY A 46 16.53 3.57 -11.27
C GLY A 46 16.70 3.00 -9.86
N THR A 47 15.73 2.19 -9.41
CA THR A 47 15.81 1.45 -8.14
C THR A 47 17.01 0.50 -8.11
N TYR A 48 17.34 -0.16 -9.22
CA TYR A 48 18.55 -0.99 -9.28
C TYR A 48 19.82 -0.17 -9.06
N GLN A 49 19.93 1.03 -9.64
CA GLN A 49 21.08 1.91 -9.38
C GLN A 49 21.10 2.41 -7.94
N MET A 50 19.94 2.81 -7.39
CA MET A 50 19.79 3.23 -6.00
C MET A 50 20.34 2.18 -5.03
N LEU A 51 19.92 0.93 -5.17
CA LEU A 51 20.31 -0.18 -4.29
C LEU A 51 21.77 -0.65 -4.46
N ARG A 52 22.56 -0.04 -5.35
CA ARG A 52 23.99 -0.35 -5.49
C ARG A 52 24.88 0.65 -4.76
N LEU A 53 24.30 1.74 -4.26
CA LEU A 53 25.02 2.78 -3.58
C LEU A 53 25.14 2.42 -2.10
N ALA A 54 26.38 2.24 -1.64
CA ALA A 54 26.68 2.16 -0.22
C ALA A 54 26.65 3.58 0.36
N CYS A 55 26.03 3.72 1.52
CA CYS A 55 25.98 5.01 2.19
C CYS A 55 27.36 5.38 2.75
N VAL A 56 27.59 6.68 2.94
CA VAL A 56 28.75 7.19 3.70
C VAL A 56 28.26 7.39 5.15
N GLU A 57 29.01 6.91 6.15
CA GLU A 57 28.60 6.91 7.57
C GLU A 57 28.14 8.26 8.15
N THR A 58 28.43 9.37 7.47
CA THR A 58 28.01 10.72 7.87
C THR A 58 26.58 11.08 7.50
N ASP A 59 25.88 10.24 6.73
CA ASP A 59 24.51 10.48 6.30
C ASP A 59 23.51 9.98 7.37
N PRO A 60 22.63 10.83 7.93
CA PRO A 60 21.59 10.39 8.87
C PRO A 60 20.58 9.41 8.25
N GLU A 61 20.51 9.28 6.92
CA GLU A 61 19.68 8.29 6.21
C GLU A 61 20.39 6.92 6.03
N CYS A 62 21.64 6.80 6.50
CA CYS A 62 22.43 5.57 6.46
C CYS A 62 21.86 4.52 7.43
N GLY A 63 21.47 3.35 6.90
CA GLY A 63 20.85 2.27 7.70
C GLY A 63 19.34 2.12 7.54
N SER A 64 18.77 2.64 6.46
CA SER A 64 17.44 2.23 5.97
C SER A 64 17.59 1.30 4.75
N TRP A 65 16.54 0.54 4.41
CA TRP A 65 16.54 -0.31 3.20
C TRP A 65 16.76 0.46 1.86
N VAL A 66 16.70 1.80 1.87
CA VAL A 66 16.98 2.64 0.69
C VAL A 66 18.48 2.81 0.48
N ASN A 67 19.27 2.86 1.57
CA ASN A 67 20.71 3.12 1.56
C ASN A 67 21.47 2.09 2.41
N ILE A 68 22.31 1.28 1.78
CA ILE A 68 23.01 0.14 2.41
C ILE A 68 23.97 0.65 3.49
N SER A 69 23.82 0.16 4.73
CA SER A 69 24.72 0.44 5.86
C SER A 69 26.08 -0.25 5.70
N THR A 70 27.13 0.29 6.34
CA THR A 70 28.45 -0.33 6.36
C THR A 70 28.42 -1.75 6.94
N GLY A 71 27.57 -1.99 7.95
CA GLY A 71 27.37 -3.32 8.53
C GLY A 71 26.79 -4.35 7.55
N VAL A 72 25.87 -3.94 6.65
CA VAL A 72 25.36 -4.82 5.59
C VAL A 72 26.43 -5.06 4.52
N VAL A 73 27.24 -4.06 4.17
CA VAL A 73 28.36 -4.24 3.22
C VAL A 73 29.37 -5.27 3.73
N ASP A 74 29.75 -5.20 5.00
CA ASP A 74 30.65 -6.17 5.63
C ASP A 74 30.06 -7.58 5.63
N LEU A 75 28.75 -7.68 5.87
CA LEU A 75 28.03 -8.95 5.86
C LEU A 75 27.97 -9.55 4.45
N LEU A 76 27.69 -8.73 3.44
CA LEU A 76 27.72 -9.14 2.03
C LEU A 76 29.11 -9.64 1.63
N ALA A 77 30.17 -8.92 2.03
CA ALA A 77 31.56 -9.33 1.79
C ALA A 77 31.89 -10.67 2.47
N LYS A 78 31.44 -10.87 3.73
CA LYS A 78 31.61 -12.11 4.48
C LYS A 78 30.96 -13.32 3.79
N TYR A 79 29.82 -13.13 3.14
CA TYR A 79 29.11 -14.20 2.42
C TYR A 79 29.44 -14.25 0.92
N HIS A 80 30.42 -13.46 0.44
CA HIS A 80 30.78 -13.34 -0.97
C HIS A 80 29.60 -12.99 -1.88
N ILE A 81 28.65 -12.20 -1.36
CA ILE A 81 27.52 -11.67 -2.12
C ILE A 81 27.93 -10.28 -2.64
N SER A 82 27.86 -10.07 -3.95
CA SER A 82 28.11 -8.75 -4.53
C SER A 82 26.95 -7.79 -4.27
N LEU A 83 27.24 -6.48 -4.26
CA LEU A 83 26.21 -5.43 -4.22
C LEU A 83 25.22 -5.57 -5.39
N ASP A 84 25.70 -6.00 -6.56
CA ASP A 84 24.84 -6.31 -7.70
C ASP A 84 23.87 -7.45 -7.40
N GLY A 85 24.34 -8.53 -6.77
CA GLY A 85 23.49 -9.64 -6.36
C GLY A 85 22.42 -9.20 -5.36
N PHE A 86 22.79 -8.39 -4.38
CA PHE A 86 21.86 -7.81 -3.41
C PHE A 86 20.77 -6.96 -4.08
N ALA A 87 21.17 -6.04 -4.98
CA ALA A 87 20.25 -5.18 -5.70
C ALA A 87 19.30 -6.00 -6.58
N ILE A 88 19.81 -6.99 -7.32
CA ILE A 88 18.98 -7.87 -8.18
C ILE A 88 17.94 -8.63 -7.36
N ILE A 89 18.31 -9.21 -6.22
CA ILE A 89 17.38 -9.97 -5.37
C ILE A 89 16.24 -9.08 -4.88
N ASN A 90 16.56 -7.88 -4.37
CA ASN A 90 15.56 -6.96 -3.84
C ASN A 90 14.66 -6.40 -4.95
N VAL A 91 15.23 -5.92 -6.06
CA VAL A 91 14.45 -5.43 -7.21
C VAL A 91 13.52 -6.52 -7.73
N THR A 92 14.01 -7.76 -7.84
CA THR A 92 13.19 -8.89 -8.28
C THR A 92 12.02 -9.14 -7.33
N ALA A 93 12.26 -9.11 -6.01
CA ALA A 93 11.20 -9.26 -5.01
C ALA A 93 10.14 -8.16 -5.13
N PHE A 94 10.55 -6.89 -5.23
CA PHE A 94 9.64 -5.76 -5.39
C PHE A 94 8.84 -5.82 -6.70
N VAL A 95 9.48 -6.20 -7.81
CA VAL A 95 8.83 -6.37 -9.11
C VAL A 95 7.78 -7.49 -9.04
N ILE A 96 8.10 -8.66 -8.46
CA ILE A 96 7.15 -9.78 -8.34
C ILE A 96 5.88 -9.35 -7.59
N VAL A 97 6.03 -8.72 -6.43
CA VAL A 97 4.89 -8.28 -5.62
C VAL A 97 4.12 -7.17 -6.33
N SER A 98 4.80 -6.26 -7.02
CA SER A 98 4.16 -5.21 -7.81
C SER A 98 3.38 -5.76 -8.99
N LEU A 99 3.91 -6.76 -9.71
CA LEU A 99 3.20 -7.45 -10.78
C LEU A 99 1.94 -8.14 -10.26
N PHE A 100 2.01 -8.77 -9.08
CA PHE A 100 0.83 -9.33 -8.43
C PHE A 100 -0.24 -8.25 -8.16
N CYS A 101 0.16 -7.10 -7.62
CA CYS A 101 -0.74 -5.98 -7.36
C CYS A 101 -1.32 -5.38 -8.66
N TRP A 102 -0.50 -5.25 -9.71
CA TRP A 102 -0.93 -4.82 -11.06
C TRP A 102 -2.02 -5.74 -11.60
N VAL A 103 -1.76 -7.05 -11.64
CA VAL A 103 -2.70 -8.05 -12.14
C VAL A 103 -3.99 -8.04 -11.32
N SER A 104 -3.89 -8.04 -10.00
CA SER A 104 -5.04 -8.03 -9.10
C SER A 104 -5.88 -6.76 -9.26
N GLY A 105 -5.24 -5.60 -9.32
CA GLY A 105 -5.89 -4.30 -9.51
C GLY A 105 -6.59 -4.19 -10.86
N LEU A 106 -5.97 -4.69 -11.95
CA LEU A 106 -6.57 -4.72 -13.29
C LEU A 106 -7.75 -5.70 -13.39
N ILE A 107 -7.65 -6.88 -12.75
CA ILE A 107 -8.76 -7.83 -12.68
C ILE A 107 -9.94 -7.19 -11.94
N ILE A 108 -9.70 -6.52 -10.80
CA ILE A 108 -10.74 -5.81 -10.05
C ILE A 108 -11.31 -4.65 -10.87
N LEU A 109 -10.50 -3.88 -11.59
CA LEU A 109 -10.98 -2.82 -12.49
C LEU A 109 -11.94 -3.39 -13.53
N ARG A 110 -11.56 -4.50 -14.17
CA ARG A 110 -12.36 -5.14 -15.20
C ARG A 110 -13.66 -5.71 -14.64
N THR A 111 -13.58 -6.39 -13.51
CA THR A 111 -14.71 -7.16 -12.96
C THR A 111 -15.64 -6.34 -12.08
N ARG A 112 -15.16 -5.25 -11.45
CA ARG A 112 -15.85 -4.52 -10.37
C ARG A 112 -15.91 -3.00 -10.57
N SER A 113 -15.57 -2.47 -11.75
CA SER A 113 -15.62 -1.02 -12.02
C SER A 113 -16.99 -0.36 -11.96
N TYR A 114 -18.08 -1.13 -11.87
CA TYR A 114 -19.44 -0.57 -11.78
C TYR A 114 -19.80 -0.09 -10.36
N THR A 115 -19.03 -0.47 -9.34
CA THR A 115 -19.15 0.06 -7.97
C THR A 115 -17.97 0.97 -7.64
N TRP A 116 -18.21 2.00 -6.83
CA TRP A 116 -17.15 2.91 -6.42
C TRP A 116 -16.09 2.23 -5.53
N HIS A 117 -16.48 1.23 -4.73
CA HIS A 117 -15.54 0.42 -3.94
C HIS A 117 -14.61 -0.42 -4.80
N GLY A 118 -15.11 -0.98 -5.89
CA GLY A 118 -14.28 -1.73 -6.84
C GLY A 118 -13.23 -0.82 -7.49
N LEU A 119 -13.61 0.41 -7.86
CA LEU A 119 -12.68 1.43 -8.36
C LEU A 119 -11.65 1.82 -7.30
N LEU A 120 -12.08 2.07 -6.06
CA LEU A 120 -11.21 2.40 -4.93
C LEU A 120 -10.17 1.29 -4.67
N ALA A 121 -10.62 0.04 -4.60
CA ALA A 121 -9.76 -1.12 -4.37
C ALA A 121 -8.78 -1.35 -5.53
N SER A 122 -9.25 -1.21 -6.77
CA SER A 122 -8.41 -1.29 -7.96
C SER A 122 -7.33 -0.22 -7.95
N TYR A 123 -7.69 1.02 -7.67
CA TYR A 123 -6.77 2.15 -7.59
C TYR A 123 -5.71 1.96 -6.52
N LEU A 124 -6.11 1.50 -5.33
CA LEU A 124 -5.19 1.23 -4.23
C LEU A 124 -4.13 0.20 -4.65
N LEU A 125 -4.54 -0.91 -5.26
CA LEU A 125 -3.60 -1.94 -5.72
C LEU A 125 -2.71 -1.47 -6.87
N ILE A 126 -3.26 -0.72 -7.83
CA ILE A 126 -2.51 -0.19 -8.98
C ILE A 126 -1.48 0.85 -8.53
N SER A 127 -1.85 1.74 -7.63
CA SER A 127 -0.93 2.77 -7.13
C SER A 127 0.16 2.16 -6.25
N LEU A 128 -0.20 1.18 -5.42
CA LEU A 128 0.78 0.40 -4.67
C LEU A 128 1.74 -0.37 -5.59
N ALA A 129 1.23 -0.93 -6.69
CA ALA A 129 2.05 -1.59 -7.69
C ALA A 129 3.00 -0.63 -8.41
N ALA A 130 2.54 0.59 -8.70
CA ALA A 130 3.33 1.60 -9.39
C ALA A 130 4.44 2.18 -8.50
N GLY A 131 4.13 2.46 -7.23
CA GLY A 131 5.11 2.96 -6.28
C GLY A 131 6.02 1.87 -5.70
N GLY A 132 5.61 0.61 -5.77
CA GLY A 132 6.34 -0.52 -5.19
C GLY A 132 6.14 -0.63 -3.67
N SER A 133 6.62 -1.74 -3.11
CA SER A 133 6.61 -1.94 -1.66
C SER A 133 7.39 -0.82 -0.98
N SER A 134 6.72 -0.11 -0.06
CA SER A 134 7.29 1.03 0.65
C SER A 134 7.83 2.16 -0.25
N PHE A 135 7.20 2.39 -1.40
CA PHE A 135 7.56 3.48 -2.34
C PHE A 135 8.94 3.35 -3.01
N VAL A 136 9.53 2.16 -3.00
CA VAL A 136 10.84 1.90 -3.59
C VAL A 136 11.00 2.37 -5.05
N PHE A 137 9.94 2.28 -5.86
CA PHE A 137 9.98 2.74 -7.24
C PHE A 137 9.76 4.24 -7.38
N VAL A 138 9.09 4.88 -6.42
CA VAL A 138 9.03 6.35 -6.38
C VAL A 138 10.41 6.91 -6.07
N MET A 139 11.07 6.41 -5.02
CA MET A 139 12.43 6.84 -4.65
C MET A 139 13.44 6.54 -5.75
N GLY A 140 13.31 5.39 -6.42
CA GLY A 140 14.16 5.02 -7.55
C GLY A 140 14.11 5.99 -8.73
N GLN A 141 13.10 6.86 -8.84
CA GLN A 141 13.00 7.86 -9.92
C GLN A 141 14.14 8.88 -9.88
N GLU A 142 14.71 9.16 -8.71
CA GLU A 142 15.84 10.08 -8.59
C GLU A 142 17.09 9.58 -9.29
N PHE A 143 17.17 8.27 -9.53
CA PHE A 143 18.26 7.62 -10.23
C PHE A 143 17.96 7.40 -11.72
N THR A 144 16.94 8.09 -12.25
CA THR A 144 16.55 8.05 -13.66
C THR A 144 16.76 9.41 -14.32
N GLN A 145 16.78 9.42 -15.66
CA GLN A 145 16.86 10.65 -16.47
C GLN A 145 15.47 11.26 -16.75
N LEU A 146 14.47 10.98 -15.90
CA LEU A 146 13.14 11.53 -16.06
C LEU A 146 13.15 13.05 -15.79
N PRO A 147 12.42 13.85 -16.58
CA PRO A 147 12.20 15.26 -16.28
C PRO A 147 11.52 15.43 -14.91
N ASP A 148 11.87 16.47 -14.16
CA ASP A 148 11.32 16.71 -12.82
C ASP A 148 9.80 16.80 -12.83
N ILE A 149 9.21 17.42 -13.86
CA ILE A 149 7.75 17.47 -14.03
C ILE A 149 7.10 16.07 -14.04
N TRP A 150 7.78 15.06 -14.58
CA TRP A 150 7.28 13.69 -14.59
C TRP A 150 7.31 13.07 -13.19
N LYS A 151 8.41 13.30 -12.45
CA LYS A 151 8.58 12.84 -11.06
C LYS A 151 7.53 13.49 -10.15
N GLU A 152 7.32 14.79 -10.28
CA GLU A 152 6.29 15.53 -9.55
C GLU A 152 4.88 15.01 -9.84
N LEU A 153 4.55 14.79 -11.12
CA LEU A 153 3.27 14.20 -11.51
C LEU A 153 3.07 12.79 -10.95
N ALA A 154 4.12 11.98 -10.87
CA ALA A 154 4.07 10.68 -10.21
C ALA A 154 3.90 10.81 -8.69
N GLY A 155 4.60 11.77 -8.06
CA GLY A 155 4.48 12.10 -6.64
C GLY A 155 3.07 12.53 -6.24
N LEU A 156 2.34 13.23 -7.11
CA LEU A 156 0.92 13.59 -6.88
C LEU A 156 0.01 12.36 -6.69
N ALA A 157 0.42 11.16 -7.11
CA ALA A 157 -0.35 9.93 -6.89
C ALA A 157 -0.22 9.37 -5.46
N VAL A 158 0.76 9.83 -4.68
CA VAL A 158 1.04 9.30 -3.32
C VAL A 158 -0.08 9.64 -2.34
N LEU A 159 -0.50 10.91 -2.28
CA LEU A 159 -1.59 11.33 -1.37
C LEU A 159 -2.92 10.62 -1.69
N PRO A 160 -3.41 10.60 -2.94
CA PRO A 160 -4.65 9.89 -3.24
C PRO A 160 -4.54 8.39 -2.98
N MET A 161 -3.36 7.77 -3.14
CA MET A 161 -3.14 6.37 -2.74
C MET A 161 -3.38 6.17 -1.23
N TYR A 162 -2.77 7.00 -0.38
CA TYR A 162 -2.98 6.92 1.07
C TYR A 162 -4.42 7.19 1.49
N LEU A 163 -5.08 8.16 0.86
CA LEU A 163 -6.51 8.40 1.07
C LEU A 163 -7.33 7.17 0.68
N SER A 164 -6.95 6.50 -0.41
CA SER A 164 -7.64 5.30 -0.88
C SER A 164 -7.43 4.11 0.04
N PHE A 165 -6.22 3.97 0.61
CA PHE A 165 -5.95 3.05 1.70
C PHE A 165 -6.90 3.32 2.87
N SER A 166 -6.96 4.57 3.35
CA SER A 166 -7.80 4.95 4.49
C SER A 166 -9.28 4.67 4.24
N LEU A 167 -9.80 5.13 3.10
CA LEU A 167 -11.19 4.92 2.71
C LEU A 167 -11.51 3.45 2.52
N PHE A 168 -10.59 2.65 1.98
CA PHE A 168 -10.78 1.21 1.86
C PHE A 168 -11.03 0.61 3.24
N PHE A 169 -10.17 0.84 4.22
CA PHE A 169 -10.38 0.31 5.58
C PHE A 169 -11.58 0.91 6.31
N GLN A 170 -11.94 2.16 6.06
CA GLN A 170 -13.12 2.74 6.72
C GLN A 170 -14.43 2.24 6.12
N THR A 171 -14.43 1.82 4.87
CA THR A 171 -15.65 1.43 4.17
C THR A 171 -15.81 -0.09 4.11
N PHE A 172 -14.71 -0.84 4.14
CA PHE A 172 -14.72 -2.30 4.10
C PHE A 172 -15.48 -2.91 5.30
N PRO A 173 -16.30 -3.97 5.10
CA PRO A 173 -16.58 -4.68 3.84
C PRO A 173 -17.79 -4.15 3.05
N ASN A 174 -18.74 -3.50 3.70
CA ASN A 174 -20.06 -3.18 3.14
C ASN A 174 -20.17 -1.78 2.52
N GLY A 175 -19.05 -1.07 2.48
CA GLY A 175 -18.94 0.20 1.83
C GLY A 175 -19.39 1.42 2.61
N ARG A 176 -19.82 1.23 3.85
CA ARG A 176 -20.32 2.30 4.72
C ARG A 176 -19.30 2.63 5.80
N ILE A 177 -19.15 3.91 6.09
CA ILE A 177 -18.29 4.40 7.18
C ILE A 177 -19.10 4.40 8.47
N TYR A 178 -18.73 3.53 9.40
CA TYR A 178 -19.28 3.53 10.74
C TYR A 178 -18.28 2.88 11.71
N PRO A 179 -18.35 3.23 13.00
CA PRO A 179 -19.14 4.33 13.59
C PRO A 179 -18.63 5.72 13.16
N ARG A 180 -19.33 6.81 13.54
CA ARG A 180 -19.00 8.18 13.09
C ARG A 180 -17.55 8.61 13.35
N TRP A 181 -16.90 8.07 14.38
CA TRP A 181 -15.50 8.36 14.68
C TRP A 181 -14.51 7.69 13.70
N ALA A 182 -14.96 6.77 12.83
CA ALA A 182 -14.11 6.12 11.83
C ALA A 182 -13.45 7.12 10.86
N HIS A 183 -14.08 8.28 10.63
CA HIS A 183 -13.51 9.38 9.84
C HIS A 183 -12.17 9.91 10.38
N LEU A 184 -11.87 9.67 11.67
CA LEU A 184 -10.57 10.01 12.26
C LEU A 184 -9.41 9.33 11.51
N GLY A 185 -9.63 8.16 10.90
CA GLY A 185 -8.61 7.48 10.09
C GLY A 185 -8.14 8.33 8.91
N THR A 186 -9.06 9.05 8.25
CA THR A 186 -8.73 9.94 7.12
C THR A 186 -7.97 11.16 7.63
N LEU A 187 -8.41 11.72 8.76
CA LEU A 187 -7.72 12.85 9.38
C LEU A 187 -6.29 12.47 9.81
N LEU A 188 -6.09 11.27 10.35
CA LEU A 188 -4.77 10.74 10.70
C LEU A 188 -3.88 10.56 9.47
N ILE A 189 -4.44 10.10 8.34
CA ILE A 189 -3.69 9.97 7.09
C ILE A 189 -3.32 11.33 6.50
N LEU A 190 -4.23 12.31 6.54
CA LEU A 190 -3.94 13.68 6.14
C LEU A 190 -2.87 14.32 7.03
N ALA A 191 -2.97 14.13 8.35
CA ALA A 191 -1.96 14.57 9.29
C ALA A 191 -0.61 13.90 9.02
N ASN A 192 -0.61 12.59 8.76
CA ASN A 192 0.62 11.86 8.42
C ASN A 192 1.27 12.43 7.16
N TYR A 193 0.50 12.64 6.10
CA TYR A 193 1.01 13.24 4.87
C TYR A 193 1.57 14.65 5.11
N TRP A 194 0.88 15.49 5.89
CA TRP A 194 1.34 16.82 6.24
C TRP A 194 2.68 16.80 6.99
N VAL A 195 2.82 15.92 7.99
CA VAL A 195 4.04 15.78 8.79
C VAL A 195 5.21 15.26 7.94
N TRP A 196 4.98 14.51 6.86
CA TRP A 196 6.04 14.13 5.91
C TRP A 196 6.45 15.25 4.95
N MET A 197 5.52 16.16 4.62
CA MET A 197 5.73 17.20 3.59
C MET A 197 6.17 18.56 4.15
N THR A 198 6.08 18.77 5.46
CA THR A 198 6.46 20.05 6.08
C THR A 198 7.99 20.22 6.09
N PRO A 199 8.55 21.35 5.61
CA PRO A 199 10.00 21.57 5.53
C PRO A 199 10.60 22.08 6.86
N THR A 200 9.91 21.88 7.98
CA THR A 200 10.29 22.42 9.30
C THR A 200 10.71 21.29 10.25
N SER A 201 11.10 21.62 11.49
CA SER A 201 11.34 20.63 12.56
C SER A 201 10.12 19.76 12.89
N SER A 202 8.94 20.09 12.35
CA SER A 202 7.77 19.23 12.41
C SER A 202 7.84 18.05 11.43
N ASN A 203 8.81 17.98 10.52
CA ASN A 203 8.96 16.86 9.61
C ASN A 203 9.20 15.55 10.38
N LEU A 204 8.54 14.47 10.00
CA LEU A 204 8.70 13.16 10.64
C LEU A 204 10.15 12.67 10.62
N GLU A 205 10.93 13.05 9.61
CA GLU A 205 12.34 12.70 9.45
C GLU A 205 13.21 13.20 10.62
N PHE A 206 12.86 14.32 11.24
CA PHE A 206 13.60 14.88 12.38
C PHE A 206 13.15 14.33 13.74
N TRP A 207 12.19 13.39 13.77
CA TRP A 207 11.67 12.84 15.01
C TRP A 207 12.58 11.72 15.53
N THR A 208 12.57 11.51 16.84
CA THR A 208 13.27 10.34 17.40
C THR A 208 12.61 9.04 16.91
N PRO A 209 13.36 7.95 16.73
CA PRO A 209 12.80 6.68 16.24
C PRO A 209 11.57 6.22 17.03
N LEU A 210 11.59 6.38 18.36
CA LEU A 210 10.45 6.04 19.21
C LEU A 210 9.19 6.84 18.84
N LEU A 211 9.31 8.15 18.60
CA LEU A 211 8.18 8.99 18.21
C LEU A 211 7.66 8.62 16.82
N VAL A 212 8.54 8.31 15.86
CA VAL A 212 8.17 7.79 14.54
C VAL A 212 7.34 6.51 14.70
N TYR A 213 7.83 5.53 15.46
CA TYR A 213 7.11 4.28 15.67
C TYR A 213 5.75 4.48 16.34
N LEU A 214 5.67 5.32 17.38
CA LEU A 214 4.40 5.63 18.05
C LEU A 214 3.41 6.32 17.11
N TRP A 215 3.89 7.23 16.26
CA TRP A 215 3.06 7.92 15.27
C TRP A 215 2.54 6.97 14.20
N LEU A 216 3.41 6.17 13.58
CA LEU A 216 2.99 5.19 12.56
C LEU A 216 2.07 4.12 13.16
N ALA A 217 2.31 3.69 14.40
CA ALA A 217 1.43 2.79 15.13
C ALA A 217 0.05 3.43 15.39
N LEU A 218 -0.01 4.72 15.71
CA LEU A 218 -1.28 5.43 15.84
C LEU A 218 -2.01 5.51 14.49
N VAL A 219 -1.34 5.97 13.44
CA VAL A 219 -1.94 6.20 12.11
C VAL A 219 -2.42 4.90 11.48
N TYR A 220 -1.56 3.89 11.37
CA TYR A 220 -1.91 2.62 10.72
C TYR A 220 -2.63 1.66 11.67
N GLY A 221 -2.24 1.64 12.95
CA GLY A 221 -2.90 0.81 13.97
C GLY A 221 -4.35 1.25 14.22
N PHE A 222 -4.70 2.52 14.03
CA PHE A 222 -6.10 2.95 14.06
C PHE A 222 -6.98 2.23 13.04
N HIS A 223 -6.47 2.00 11.81
CA HIS A 223 -7.23 1.31 10.76
C HIS A 223 -7.42 -0.18 11.10
N ILE A 224 -6.42 -0.81 11.69
CA ILE A 224 -6.48 -2.19 12.19
C ILE A 224 -7.48 -2.28 13.36
N PHE A 225 -7.38 -1.35 14.31
CA PHE A 225 -8.28 -1.25 15.45
C PHE A 225 -9.73 -1.07 15.00
N LEU A 226 -9.99 -0.18 14.03
CA LEU A 226 -11.32 0.03 13.47
C LEU A 226 -11.91 -1.27 12.89
N GLN A 227 -11.11 -2.05 12.15
CA GLN A 227 -11.53 -3.34 11.61
C GLN A 227 -11.84 -4.35 12.72
N GLY A 228 -11.00 -4.45 13.75
CA GLY A 228 -11.23 -5.33 14.91
C GLY A 228 -12.48 -4.96 15.70
N TYR A 229 -12.68 -3.66 15.94
CA TYR A 229 -13.87 -3.12 16.60
C TYR A 229 -15.14 -3.47 15.82
N ARG A 230 -15.16 -3.22 14.50
CA ARG A 230 -16.32 -3.56 13.66
C ARG A 230 -16.56 -5.07 13.59
N TYR A 231 -15.50 -5.87 13.52
CA TYR A 231 -15.60 -7.32 13.55
C TYR A 231 -16.32 -7.83 14.81
N ARG A 232 -16.02 -7.24 15.96
CA ARG A 232 -16.59 -7.62 17.25
C ARG A 232 -18.04 -7.16 17.44
N TYR A 233 -18.39 -5.95 17.01
CA TYR A 233 -19.66 -5.31 17.38
C TYR A 233 -20.68 -5.19 16.24
N TYR A 234 -20.24 -5.11 14.98
CA TYR A 234 -21.14 -4.76 13.86
C TYR A 234 -21.19 -5.81 12.76
N TYR A 235 -20.15 -6.62 12.57
CA TYR A 235 -20.12 -7.56 11.45
C TYR A 235 -21.10 -8.72 11.64
N SER A 236 -21.95 -8.92 10.63
CA SER A 236 -22.73 -10.15 10.48
C SER A 236 -21.81 -11.34 10.18
N SER A 237 -22.33 -12.56 10.32
CA SER A 237 -21.56 -13.79 10.02
C SER A 237 -20.98 -13.78 8.59
N LYS A 238 -21.72 -13.20 7.62
CA LYS A 238 -21.25 -13.05 6.23
C LYS A 238 -20.08 -12.06 6.13
N GLN A 239 -20.20 -10.90 6.78
CA GLN A 239 -19.15 -9.86 6.77
C GLN A 239 -17.86 -10.33 7.48
N ARG A 240 -17.99 -11.16 8.52
CA ARG A 240 -16.82 -11.78 9.18
C ARG A 240 -16.08 -12.71 8.22
N GLN A 241 -16.79 -13.52 7.45
CA GLN A 241 -16.18 -14.41 6.47
C GLN A 241 -15.45 -13.63 5.36
N GLN A 242 -16.04 -12.53 4.91
CA GLN A 242 -15.44 -11.62 3.93
C GLN A 242 -14.16 -10.95 4.46
N THR A 243 -14.18 -10.52 5.74
CA THR A 243 -13.04 -9.84 6.36
C THR A 243 -11.94 -10.79 6.80
N LYS A 244 -12.24 -12.09 6.90
CA LYS A 244 -11.30 -13.12 7.34
C LYS A 244 -9.99 -13.11 6.56
N TRP A 245 -10.05 -13.04 5.23
CA TRP A 245 -8.85 -13.08 4.38
C TRP A 245 -8.02 -11.80 4.49
N LEU A 246 -8.68 -10.65 4.64
CA LEU A 246 -8.00 -9.39 4.88
C LEU A 246 -7.27 -9.40 6.23
N ILE A 247 -7.97 -9.77 7.32
CA ILE A 247 -7.37 -9.87 8.66
C ILE A 247 -6.25 -10.92 8.68
N PHE A 248 -6.43 -12.05 8.00
CA PHE A 248 -5.41 -13.09 7.92
C PHE A 248 -4.13 -12.60 7.22
N GLY A 249 -4.27 -11.85 6.11
CA GLY A 249 -3.13 -11.21 5.45
C GLY A 249 -2.39 -10.25 6.38
N TYR A 250 -3.11 -9.42 7.13
CA TYR A 250 -2.52 -8.54 8.15
C TYR A 250 -1.84 -9.29 9.29
N ALA A 251 -2.46 -10.36 9.78
CA ALA A 251 -1.90 -11.16 10.86
C ALA A 251 -0.57 -11.78 10.43
N ILE A 252 -0.51 -12.35 9.21
CA ILE A 252 0.75 -12.86 8.64
C ILE A 252 1.78 -11.74 8.56
N ALA A 253 1.42 -10.59 8.00
CA ALA A 253 2.32 -9.47 7.84
C ALA A 253 2.92 -9.00 9.16
N LEU A 254 2.08 -8.76 10.16
CA LEU A 254 2.53 -8.36 11.49
C LEU A 254 3.36 -9.44 12.18
N THR A 255 2.97 -10.71 12.09
CA THR A 255 3.73 -11.81 12.69
C THR A 255 5.13 -11.89 12.09
N ILE A 256 5.27 -11.86 10.76
CA ILE A 256 6.58 -11.92 10.10
C ILE A 256 7.44 -10.72 10.52
N THR A 257 6.91 -9.49 10.42
CA THR A 257 7.66 -8.28 10.78
C THR A 257 8.09 -8.28 12.24
N ILE A 258 7.20 -8.63 13.17
CA ILE A 258 7.52 -8.66 14.61
C ILE A 258 8.52 -9.78 14.92
N THR A 259 8.35 -10.97 14.35
CA THR A 259 9.29 -12.08 14.54
C THR A 259 10.69 -11.70 14.08
N LEU A 260 10.82 -11.06 12.91
CA LEU A 260 12.13 -10.64 12.42
C LEU A 260 12.74 -9.54 13.30
N ALA A 261 11.94 -8.56 13.73
CA ALA A 261 12.41 -7.49 14.61
C ALA A 261 12.88 -7.98 16.00
N ILE A 262 12.30 -9.06 16.54
CA ILE A 262 12.64 -9.60 17.86
C ILE A 262 13.80 -10.60 17.80
N PHE A 263 13.80 -11.48 16.80
CA PHE A 263 14.67 -12.67 16.81
C PHE A 263 15.86 -12.58 15.85
N ILE A 264 15.91 -11.61 14.95
CA ILE A 264 17.01 -11.46 13.99
C ILE A 264 17.93 -10.31 14.43
N ASN A 265 19.23 -10.58 14.41
CA ASN A 265 20.25 -9.57 14.69
C ASN A 265 20.15 -8.40 13.69
N PRO A 266 20.31 -7.14 14.12
CA PRO A 266 20.06 -5.96 13.27
C PRO A 266 20.72 -5.99 11.89
N PRO A 267 22.02 -6.35 11.72
CA PRO A 267 22.65 -6.38 10.40
C PRO A 267 22.04 -7.42 9.45
N TYR A 268 21.57 -8.56 9.98
CA TYR A 268 20.86 -9.56 9.18
C TYR A 268 19.41 -9.14 8.91
N GLY A 269 18.81 -8.37 9.82
CA GLY A 269 17.49 -7.76 9.64
C GLY A 269 17.49 -6.78 8.47
N GLU A 270 18.44 -5.85 8.45
CA GLU A 270 18.66 -4.89 7.36
C GLU A 270 18.92 -5.60 6.02
N LEU A 271 19.77 -6.63 6.01
CA LEU A 271 20.04 -7.44 4.80
C LEU A 271 18.77 -8.07 4.20
N LEU A 272 17.82 -8.50 5.06
CA LEU A 272 16.57 -9.15 4.65
C LEU A 272 15.39 -8.18 4.51
N GLU A 273 15.57 -6.90 4.82
CA GLU A 273 14.48 -5.95 5.02
C GLU A 273 13.66 -5.75 3.74
N GLY A 274 14.30 -5.60 2.58
CA GLY A 274 13.58 -5.37 1.32
C GLY A 274 12.73 -6.57 0.89
N VAL A 275 13.29 -7.78 0.94
CA VAL A 275 12.56 -9.03 0.63
C VAL A 275 11.43 -9.27 1.64
N THR A 276 11.70 -9.05 2.92
CA THR A 276 10.71 -9.13 4.00
C THR A 276 9.59 -8.12 3.82
N THR A 277 9.92 -6.89 3.43
CA THR A 277 8.94 -5.85 3.18
C THR A 277 8.03 -6.26 2.03
N ALA A 278 8.62 -6.71 0.91
CA ALA A 278 7.86 -7.18 -0.25
C ALA A 278 6.96 -8.38 0.07
N PHE A 279 7.54 -9.51 0.47
CA PHE A 279 6.83 -10.79 0.62
C PHE A 279 6.26 -11.04 2.01
N GLY A 280 6.90 -10.51 3.05
CA GLY A 280 6.46 -10.64 4.43
C GLY A 280 5.34 -9.67 4.76
N PHE A 281 5.40 -8.41 4.30
CA PHE A 281 4.43 -7.39 4.68
C PHE A 281 3.39 -7.07 3.59
N TYR A 282 3.82 -6.62 2.40
CA TYR A 282 2.90 -6.12 1.38
C TYR A 282 2.14 -7.23 0.66
N PHE A 283 2.81 -8.32 0.29
CA PHE A 283 2.19 -9.43 -0.44
C PHE A 283 1.01 -10.09 0.32
N PRO A 284 1.11 -10.45 1.62
CA PRO A 284 0.00 -11.08 2.32
C PRO A 284 -1.22 -10.17 2.45
N ILE A 285 -1.02 -8.85 2.62
CA ILE A 285 -2.10 -7.87 2.68
C ILE A 285 -2.78 -7.75 1.30
N ALA A 286 -2.00 -7.58 0.22
CA ALA A 286 -2.52 -7.48 -1.14
C ALA A 286 -3.26 -8.77 -1.56
N ALA A 287 -2.72 -9.93 -1.22
CA ALA A 287 -3.34 -11.22 -1.48
C ALA A 287 -4.64 -11.38 -0.67
N GLY A 288 -4.62 -11.05 0.62
CA GLY A 288 -5.81 -11.09 1.48
C GLY A 288 -6.92 -10.18 0.98
N MET A 289 -6.59 -8.97 0.56
CA MET A 289 -7.51 -8.01 -0.08
C MET A 289 -8.09 -8.57 -1.39
N THR A 290 -7.23 -9.08 -2.27
CA THR A 290 -7.65 -9.64 -3.57
C THR A 290 -8.59 -10.84 -3.40
N ILE A 291 -8.27 -11.76 -2.48
CA ILE A 291 -9.10 -12.93 -2.18
C ILE A 291 -10.44 -12.49 -1.58
N ALA A 292 -10.44 -11.54 -0.64
CA ALA A 292 -11.67 -11.03 -0.03
C ALA A 292 -12.61 -10.44 -1.08
N ILE A 293 -12.06 -9.72 -2.06
CA ILE A 293 -12.81 -9.06 -3.13
C ILE A 293 -13.33 -10.06 -4.17
N LEU A 294 -12.44 -10.88 -4.74
CA LEU A 294 -12.76 -11.69 -5.92
C LEU A 294 -13.47 -13.00 -5.58
N ARG A 295 -13.16 -13.64 -4.44
CA ARG A 295 -13.71 -14.97 -4.11
C ARG A 295 -15.07 -14.90 -3.43
N TYR A 296 -15.32 -13.86 -2.64
CA TYR A 296 -16.53 -13.77 -1.82
C TYR A 296 -17.58 -12.80 -2.38
N ASN A 297 -17.44 -12.40 -3.66
CA ASN A 297 -18.32 -11.46 -4.35
C ASN A 297 -18.75 -10.31 -3.43
N LEU A 298 -17.76 -9.62 -2.87
CA LEU A 298 -17.91 -8.72 -1.71
C LEU A 298 -19.06 -7.71 -1.87
N TRP A 299 -19.41 -7.38 -3.12
CA TRP A 299 -20.36 -6.34 -3.50
C TRP A 299 -21.56 -6.82 -4.35
N ASP A 300 -21.74 -8.13 -4.60
CA ASP A 300 -22.92 -8.65 -5.34
C ASP A 300 -24.00 -9.18 -4.39
N ILE A 301 -24.31 -8.46 -3.32
CA ILE A 301 -25.34 -8.87 -2.38
C ILE A 301 -26.55 -7.96 -2.55
N ASP A 302 -27.57 -8.49 -3.24
CA ASP A 302 -28.97 -8.10 -3.04
C ASP A 302 -29.52 -8.74 -1.75
#